data_AF-A0AAN4IN03-F1
#
_entry.id   AF-A0AAN4IN03-F1
#
_cell.length_a   1.000
_cell.length_b   1.000
_cell.length_c   1.000
_cell.angle_alpha   90.00
_cell.angle_beta   90.00
_cell.angle_gamma   90.00
#
_symmetry.space_group_name_H-M   'P 1'
#
loop_
_entity.id
_entity.type
_entity.pdbx_description
1 polymer ?
#
loop_
_entity_poly.entity_id
_entity_poly.type
_entity_poly.pdbx_seq_one_letter_code
_entity_poly.pdbx_strand_id
1 'polypeptide(L)'
;MTFKHYDVVRAASPSDLADALAQKIREGWQPYGGPFSSYTDDGAALIQAIVAEGDVSTPVVVKPTGGEGAVISATSDPEYYFVVVLAGQSNSMAYGEGLPLPETYDRPDPRIKQLAR
;
A
#
# COMPACT_ATOMS: atom_id res chain seq x y z
N MET A 1 3.47 -7.08 -19.14
CA MET A 1 3.87 -6.00 -18.21
C MET A 1 3.26 -6.32 -16.87
N THR A 2 4.05 -6.39 -15.80
CA THR A 2 3.56 -6.74 -14.46
C THR A 2 3.85 -5.54 -13.56
N PHE A 3 2.81 -4.78 -13.22
CA PHE A 3 2.93 -3.72 -12.23
C PHE A 3 3.12 -4.32 -10.83
N LYS A 4 3.97 -3.71 -10.02
CA LYS A 4 4.30 -4.20 -8.65
C LYS A 4 3.56 -3.44 -7.57
N HIS A 5 3.14 -2.22 -7.86
CA HIS A 5 2.46 -1.34 -6.92
C HIS A 5 1.11 -0.89 -7.49
N TYR A 6 0.11 -0.87 -6.62
CA TYR A 6 -1.27 -0.48 -6.91
C TYR A 6 -1.73 0.52 -5.85
N ASP A 7 -2.39 1.59 -6.28
CA ASP A 7 -2.96 2.60 -5.41
C ASP A 7 -4.21 3.20 -6.07
N VAL A 8 -4.97 4.01 -5.33
CA VAL A 8 -6.18 4.69 -5.80
C VAL A 8 -6.12 6.17 -5.46
N VAL A 9 -6.47 7.01 -6.42
CA VAL A 9 -6.72 8.43 -6.19
C VAL A 9 -8.21 8.65 -6.07
N ARG A 10 -8.65 9.25 -4.96
CA ARG A 10 -10.05 9.62 -4.71
C ARG A 10 -10.15 11.14 -4.63
N ALA A 11 -11.16 11.71 -5.29
CA ALA A 11 -11.46 13.13 -5.19
C ALA A 11 -12.96 13.40 -5.29
N ALA A 12 -13.42 14.55 -4.76
CA ALA A 12 -14.82 14.95 -4.79
C ALA A 12 -15.22 15.62 -6.12
N SER A 13 -14.26 16.10 -6.91
CA SER A 13 -14.51 16.77 -8.18
C SER A 13 -13.51 16.34 -9.28
N PRO A 14 -13.85 16.52 -10.57
CA PRO A 14 -12.95 16.18 -11.68
C PRO A 14 -11.63 16.97 -11.67
N SER A 15 -11.66 18.25 -11.26
CA SER A 15 -10.46 19.07 -11.17
C SER A 15 -9.52 18.58 -10.07
N ASP A 16 -10.07 18.27 -8.90
CA ASP A 16 -9.28 17.76 -7.77
C ASP A 16 -8.67 16.40 -8.12
N LEU A 17 -9.39 15.55 -8.86
CA LEU A 17 -8.87 14.28 -9.35
C LEU A 17 -7.72 14.50 -10.33
N ALA A 18 -7.86 15.47 -11.26
CA ALA A 18 -6.83 15.79 -12.24
C ALA A 18 -5.54 16.29 -11.56
N ASP A 19 -5.66 17.17 -10.56
CA ASP A 19 -4.52 17.71 -9.82
C ASP A 19 -3.81 16.61 -9.01
N ALA A 20 -4.57 15.77 -8.30
CA ALA A 20 -4.03 14.66 -7.54
C ALA A 20 -3.37 13.60 -8.44
N LEU A 21 -3.95 13.32 -9.61
CA LEU A 21 -3.38 12.40 -10.60
C LEU A 21 -2.09 12.99 -11.22
N ALA A 22 -2.07 14.28 -11.54
CA ALA A 22 -0.88 14.96 -12.05
C ALA A 22 0.27 14.98 -11.03
N GLN A 23 -0.04 15.01 -9.74
CA GLN A 23 0.96 14.82 -8.70
C GLN A 23 1.50 13.38 -8.70
N LYS A 24 0.62 12.36 -8.67
CA LYS A 24 1.03 10.95 -8.67
C LYS A 24 1.84 10.57 -9.91
N ILE A 25 1.52 11.14 -11.08
CA ILE A 25 2.32 10.95 -12.30
C ILE A 25 3.75 11.49 -12.16
N ARG A 26 3.93 12.65 -11.52
CA ARG A 26 5.28 13.18 -11.23
C ARG A 26 6.06 12.28 -10.26
N GLU A 27 5.37 11.54 -9.41
CA GLU A 27 5.94 10.56 -8.47
C GLU A 27 6.21 9.19 -9.11
N GLY A 28 5.96 9.02 -10.41
CA GLY A 28 6.25 7.79 -11.15
C GLY A 28 5.08 6.80 -11.25
N TRP A 29 3.87 7.21 -10.86
CA TRP A 29 2.65 6.43 -11.05
C TRP A 29 2.05 6.65 -12.44
N GLN A 30 1.27 5.68 -12.92
CA GLN A 30 0.48 5.82 -14.14
C GLN A 30 -0.98 5.39 -13.91
N PRO A 31 -1.95 6.05 -14.56
CA PRO A 31 -3.34 5.62 -14.49
C PRO A 31 -3.53 4.23 -15.07
N TYR A 32 -4.37 3.44 -14.42
CA TYR A 32 -4.74 2.09 -14.83
C TYR A 32 -6.24 2.01 -15.08
N GLY A 33 -6.60 1.86 -16.35
CA GLY A 33 -8.00 1.90 -16.78
C GLY A 33 -8.63 3.29 -16.67
N GLY A 34 -9.95 3.36 -16.85
CA GLY A 34 -10.72 4.60 -16.74
C GLY A 34 -11.18 4.92 -15.31
N PRO A 35 -11.43 6.19 -15.00
CA PRO A 35 -11.97 6.58 -13.71
C PRO A 35 -13.42 6.15 -13.57
N PHE A 36 -13.87 5.90 -12.35
CA PHE A 36 -15.25 5.58 -12.04
C PHE A 36 -15.76 6.42 -10.86
N SER A 37 -17.07 6.62 -10.80
CA SER A 37 -17.72 7.29 -9.69
C SER A 37 -18.25 6.28 -8.69
N SER A 38 -18.12 6.62 -7.41
CA SER A 38 -18.75 5.90 -6.30
C SER A 38 -19.59 6.87 -5.48
N TYR A 39 -20.67 6.36 -4.91
CA TYR A 39 -21.53 7.11 -4.00
C TYR A 39 -21.42 6.47 -2.62
N THR A 40 -20.95 7.23 -1.65
CA THR A 40 -20.87 6.83 -0.24
C THR A 40 -21.68 7.81 0.62
N ASP A 41 -21.85 7.50 1.91
CA ASP A 41 -22.52 8.41 2.85
C ASP A 41 -21.85 9.81 2.92
N ASP A 42 -20.55 9.89 2.59
CA ASP A 42 -19.77 11.14 2.49
C ASP A 42 -19.95 11.90 1.16
N GLY A 43 -20.84 11.46 0.27
CA GLY A 43 -21.10 12.05 -1.05
C GLY A 43 -20.47 11.30 -2.23
N ALA A 44 -20.60 11.89 -3.43
CA ALA A 44 -20.05 11.35 -4.66
C ALA A 44 -18.53 11.53 -4.70
N ALA A 45 -17.80 10.45 -5.02
CA ALA A 45 -16.35 10.48 -5.19
C ALA A 45 -15.95 9.89 -6.54
N LEU A 46 -15.04 10.57 -7.23
CA LEU A 46 -14.37 10.06 -8.42
C LEU A 46 -13.10 9.32 -7.99
N ILE A 47 -12.92 8.13 -8.54
CA ILE A 47 -11.84 7.22 -8.19
C ILE A 47 -11.09 6.83 -9.47
N GLN A 48 -9.76 6.97 -9.46
CA GLN A 48 -8.87 6.49 -10.51
C GLN A 48 -7.86 5.51 -9.91
N ALA A 49 -7.82 4.28 -10.44
CA ALA A 49 -6.76 3.34 -10.11
C ALA A 49 -5.44 3.77 -10.76
N ILE A 50 -4.34 3.64 -10.02
CA ILE A 50 -2.99 3.96 -10.47
C ILE A 50 -2.04 2.80 -10.16
N VAL A 51 -1.01 2.64 -10.99
CA VAL A 51 -0.03 1.56 -10.89
C VAL A 51 1.40 2.09 -11.08
N ALA A 52 2.39 1.36 -10.59
CA ALA A 52 3.81 1.66 -10.83
C ALA A 52 4.65 0.37 -10.99
N GLU A 53 5.68 0.44 -11.82
CA GLU A 53 6.59 -0.68 -12.13
C GLU A 53 7.93 -0.62 -11.35
N GLY A 54 8.36 0.57 -10.91
CA GLY A 54 9.60 0.81 -10.15
C GLY A 54 9.39 1.18 -8.66
N ASP A 55 10.49 1.38 -7.92
CA ASP A 55 10.45 1.85 -6.53
C ASP A 55 9.79 3.22 -6.46
N VAL A 56 8.57 3.27 -5.93
CA VAL A 56 7.83 4.52 -5.74
C VAL A 56 8.45 5.27 -4.55
N SER A 57 8.99 6.46 -4.81
CA SER A 57 9.68 7.29 -3.81
C SER A 57 8.76 7.85 -2.72
N THR A 58 7.44 7.78 -2.88
CA THR A 58 6.47 8.32 -1.93
C THR A 58 5.70 7.19 -1.22
N PRO A 59 5.93 6.97 0.09
CA PRO A 59 5.03 6.13 0.87
C PRO A 59 3.62 6.73 0.86
N VAL A 60 2.64 5.84 0.87
CA VAL A 60 1.20 6.11 0.86
C VAL A 60 0.85 7.23 1.84
N VAL A 61 0.45 8.39 1.31
CA VAL A 61 -0.19 9.45 2.08
C VAL A 61 -1.70 9.19 2.06
N VAL A 62 -2.20 8.42 3.04
CA VAL A 62 -3.60 8.55 3.44
C VAL A 62 -3.64 9.76 4.35
N LYS A 63 -4.11 10.91 3.84
CA LYS A 63 -4.54 12.02 4.70
C LYS A 63 -5.95 11.70 5.18
N PRO A 64 -6.18 11.27 6.44
CA PRO A 64 -7.49 11.46 7.02
C PRO A 64 -7.74 12.97 7.09
N THR A 65 -8.91 13.40 6.64
CA THR A 65 -9.39 14.77 6.79
C THR A 65 -9.49 15.09 8.28
N GLY A 66 -8.50 15.78 8.83
CA GLY A 66 -8.50 16.35 10.18
C GLY A 66 -7.42 15.79 11.09
N GLY A 67 -6.44 16.62 11.43
CA GLY A 67 -5.40 16.34 12.43
C GLY A 67 -4.05 15.97 11.81
N GLU A 68 -2.99 16.54 12.37
CA GLU A 68 -1.59 16.43 11.92
C GLU A 68 -1.20 14.98 11.58
N GLY A 69 -1.17 14.66 10.28
CA GLY A 69 -0.92 13.31 9.78
C GLY A 69 0.57 13.01 9.77
N ALA A 70 1.00 12.18 10.71
CA ALA A 70 2.34 11.62 10.78
C ALA A 70 2.72 10.91 9.46
N VAL A 71 3.91 11.21 8.96
CA VAL A 71 4.55 10.50 7.86
C VAL A 71 4.74 9.05 8.32
N ILE A 72 3.95 8.10 7.80
CA ILE A 72 4.25 6.67 8.00
C ILE A 72 5.39 6.33 7.06
N SER A 73 6.61 6.72 7.46
CA SER A 73 7.81 6.25 6.80
C SER A 73 7.84 4.73 6.97
N ALA A 74 7.98 3.98 5.88
CA ALA A 74 8.22 2.54 5.95
C ALA A 74 9.54 2.19 6.68
N THR A 75 10.32 3.21 7.07
CA THR A 75 11.59 3.09 7.80
C THR A 75 11.47 3.33 9.32
N SER A 76 10.35 3.85 9.83
CA SER A 76 10.17 4.06 11.28
C SER A 76 9.37 2.93 11.90
N ASP A 77 9.72 2.53 13.12
CA ASP A 77 8.96 1.53 13.87
C ASP A 77 7.52 2.01 14.13
N PRO A 78 6.51 1.15 14.00
CA PRO A 78 5.13 1.49 14.31
C PRO A 78 4.92 1.64 15.83
N GLU A 79 3.96 2.47 16.24
CA GLU A 79 3.61 2.67 17.65
C GLU A 79 3.04 1.42 18.31
N TYR A 80 2.44 0.52 17.53
CA TYR A 80 1.89 -0.75 17.98
C TYR A 80 1.96 -1.80 16.87
N TYR A 81 1.86 -3.08 17.27
CA TYR A 81 1.78 -4.21 16.35
C TYR A 81 0.45 -4.96 16.54
N PHE A 82 -0.17 -5.37 15.44
CA PHE A 82 -1.20 -6.41 15.51
C PHE A 82 -0.52 -7.76 15.76
N VAL A 83 -1.00 -8.50 16.75
CA VAL A 83 -0.44 -9.80 17.13
C VAL A 83 -1.24 -10.92 16.50
N VAL A 84 -0.59 -11.75 15.70
CA VAL A 84 -1.14 -13.01 15.16
C VAL A 84 -0.37 -14.16 15.80
N VAL A 85 -1.06 -14.97 16.61
CA VAL A 85 -0.44 -16.11 17.29
C VAL A 85 -0.38 -17.31 16.34
N LEU A 86 0.82 -17.87 16.17
CA LEU A 86 1.06 -19.07 15.37
C LEU A 86 1.55 -20.21 16.28
N ALA A 87 0.80 -21.31 16.30
CA ALA A 87 1.13 -22.53 17.04
C ALA A 87 0.61 -23.75 16.28
N GLY A 88 1.20 -24.92 16.52
CA GLY A 88 0.80 -26.17 15.88
C GLY A 88 1.94 -27.14 15.67
N GLN A 89 1.70 -28.13 14.80
CA GLN A 89 2.69 -29.12 14.36
C GLN A 89 3.46 -28.61 13.12
N SER A 90 4.18 -29.49 12.41
CA SER A 90 5.04 -29.15 11.27
C SER A 90 4.33 -28.32 10.18
N ASN A 91 3.07 -28.63 9.86
CA ASN A 91 2.31 -27.91 8.83
C ASN A 91 1.99 -26.45 9.18
N SER A 92 2.18 -26.05 10.44
CA SER A 92 2.04 -24.66 10.89
C SER A 92 3.37 -23.90 10.86
N MET A 93 4.47 -24.55 10.44
CA MET A 93 5.83 -24.03 10.47
C MET A 93 6.53 -24.22 9.12
N ALA A 94 7.78 -23.75 9.00
CA ALA A 94 8.56 -23.81 7.77
C ALA A 94 9.14 -25.22 7.49
N TYR A 95 8.29 -26.18 7.13
CA TYR A 95 8.68 -27.53 6.65
C TYR A 95 8.62 -27.68 5.12
N GLY A 96 8.44 -26.60 4.38
CA GLY A 96 8.47 -26.63 2.92
C GLY A 96 9.87 -26.96 2.39
N GLU A 97 9.96 -27.84 1.39
CA GLU A 97 11.24 -28.29 0.81
C GLU A 97 11.75 -27.40 -0.33
N GLY A 98 10.96 -26.41 -0.76
CA GLY A 98 11.36 -25.46 -1.79
C GLY A 98 12.47 -24.52 -1.32
N LEU A 99 13.32 -24.08 -2.26
CA LEU A 99 14.36 -23.10 -1.97
C LEU A 99 13.71 -21.74 -1.64
N PRO A 100 14.08 -21.07 -0.53
CA PRO A 100 13.57 -19.74 -0.22
C PRO A 100 14.06 -18.71 -1.24
N LEU A 101 13.22 -17.71 -1.51
CA LEU A 101 13.44 -16.61 -2.45
C LEU A 101 13.48 -15.26 -1.71
N PRO A 102 14.56 -14.96 -0.97
CA PRO A 102 14.64 -13.80 -0.07
C PRO A 102 14.65 -12.44 -0.80
N GLU A 103 14.90 -12.42 -2.10
CA GLU A 103 14.88 -11.19 -2.91
C GLU A 103 13.49 -10.88 -3.48
N THR A 104 12.55 -11.83 -3.39
CA THR A 104 11.21 -11.71 -3.99
C THR A 104 10.11 -12.06 -2.99
N TYR A 105 9.61 -13.30 -3.00
CA TYR A 105 8.41 -13.70 -2.25
C TYR A 105 8.66 -13.87 -0.75
N ASP A 106 9.87 -14.28 -0.36
CA ASP A 106 10.22 -14.52 1.05
C ASP A 106 11.00 -13.34 1.66
N ARG A 107 10.96 -12.19 0.99
CA ARG A 107 11.70 -10.99 1.40
C ARG A 107 11.17 -10.45 2.73
N PRO A 108 12.03 -10.24 3.75
CA PRO A 108 11.62 -9.61 4.99
C PRO A 108 11.09 -8.18 4.77
N ASP A 109 10.03 -7.82 5.49
CA ASP A 109 9.51 -6.46 5.55
C ASP A 109 9.91 -5.81 6.88
N PRO A 110 10.44 -4.57 6.90
CA PRO A 110 10.83 -3.89 8.13
C PRO A 110 9.72 -3.79 9.18
N ARG A 111 8.44 -3.80 8.78
CA ARG A 111 7.28 -3.67 9.67
C ARG A 111 6.70 -5.02 10.12
N ILE A 112 7.16 -6.14 9.57
CA ILE A 112 6.76 -7.48 10.01
C ILE A 112 7.80 -8.00 11.00
N LYS A 113 7.39 -8.19 12.25
CA LYS A 113 8.27 -8.65 13.35
C LYS A 113 7.76 -9.97 13.94
N GLN A 114 8.67 -10.69 14.59
CA GLN A 114 8.36 -11.87 15.40
C GLN A 114 8.99 -11.73 16.79
N LEU A 115 8.40 -12.37 17.79
CA LEU A 115 9.02 -12.51 19.10
C LEU A 115 10.17 -13.53 18.99
N ALA A 116 11.38 -13.12 19.40
CA ALA A 116 12.52 -14.01 19.47
C ALA A 116 12.27 -15.13 20.49
N ARG A 117 12.81 -16.33 20.21
CA ARG A 117 12.75 -17.51 21.09
C ARG A 117 14.02 -17.66 21.89
#